data_AF-A0A498HHU2-F1
#
_entry.id   AF-A0A498HHU2-F1
#
_cell.length_a   1.000
_cell.length_b   1.000
_cell.length_c   1.000
_cell.angle_alpha   90.00
_cell.angle_beta   90.00
_cell.angle_gamma   90.00
#
_symmetry.space_group_name_H-M   'P 1'
#
loop_
_entity.id
_entity.type
_entity.pdbx_description
1 polymer ?
#
loop_
_entity_poly.entity_id
_entity_poly.type
_entity_poly.pdbx_seq_one_letter_code
_entity_poly.pdbx_strand_id
1 'polypeptide(L)'
;GRYGLQRREGRVVQVAEERREGGAGCRREKGRKGCGLQKREGRERVRGMRWANWIFHLGFDVRAGVIISQASIYDLEMHKYRRVLYRGFVSEFFVPYMDPTEEWYYKTFFDCGEFGFGLSTISLKPLTDCPANAQFMDAYYAAQDGTPVKISNAYCIFERHAGNILWRYTEVTIPDIVITEVRAEVTLVVRTVSTIGNYDYIIDWEFKPSGSIKMEVGLTGVLEIGAVNYTHIDQIEEEVFGTLVADNSIAVNHDHFLTYHLDLDVDGETNSFVKNNFVTKQATGHNTPRKSYWNIVSETAKTELDARIRLGLKPADLVVVNPNKKTKPGNPFGYRLIPGAVAGTLLLEDDYPQIRGAFTKYNVWVTTSPKNGQEEDMLMKVEERTH
;
A
#
# COMPACT_ATOMS: atom_id res chain seq x y z
N GLY A 1 -5.59 2.59 61.55
CA GLY A 1 -5.65 3.13 60.19
C GLY A 1 -6.14 2.03 59.28
N ARG A 2 -7.29 2.22 58.62
CA ARG A 2 -7.86 1.23 57.69
C ARG A 2 -7.31 1.49 56.28
N TYR A 3 -6.77 0.43 55.67
CA TYR A 3 -6.51 0.36 54.25
C TYR A 3 -7.82 0.51 53.48
N GLY A 4 -7.92 1.51 52.60
CA GLY A 4 -9.03 1.67 51.68
C GLY A 4 -8.74 0.91 50.39
N LEU A 5 -9.46 -0.19 50.15
CA LEU A 5 -9.64 -0.72 48.81
C LEU A 5 -10.49 0.26 48.02
N GLN A 6 -9.90 0.90 47.02
CA GLN A 6 -10.65 1.67 46.03
C GLN A 6 -11.18 0.66 44.99
N ARG A 7 -12.43 0.21 45.17
CA ARG A 7 -13.17 -0.50 44.11
C ARG A 7 -13.38 0.50 42.97
N ARG A 8 -12.78 0.24 41.81
CA ARG A 8 -13.13 0.93 40.55
C ARG A 8 -14.39 0.26 40.02
N GLU A 9 -15.48 1.01 39.94
CA GLU A 9 -16.73 0.56 39.32
C GLU A 9 -16.59 0.71 37.80
N GLY A 10 -16.31 -0.40 37.10
CA GLY A 10 -16.50 -0.47 35.65
C GLY A 10 -17.99 -0.61 35.32
N ARG A 11 -18.42 -0.08 34.17
CA ARG A 11 -19.81 -0.22 33.68
C ARG A 11 -20.04 -1.70 33.31
N VAL A 12 -21.08 -2.32 33.86
CA VAL A 12 -21.44 -3.71 33.51
C VAL A 12 -22.24 -3.71 32.22
N VAL A 13 -21.68 -4.31 31.17
CA VAL A 13 -22.36 -4.51 29.87
C VAL A 13 -22.72 -5.99 29.74
N GLN A 14 -23.95 -6.28 29.29
CA GLN A 14 -24.35 -7.65 29.04
C GLN A 14 -23.58 -8.21 27.84
N VAL A 15 -22.95 -9.37 28.00
CA VAL A 15 -22.21 -10.03 26.91
C VAL A 15 -23.21 -10.38 25.81
N ALA A 16 -22.87 -10.05 24.56
CA ALA A 16 -23.66 -10.48 23.40
C ALA A 16 -23.62 -12.01 23.30
N GLU A 17 -24.74 -12.69 23.60
CA GLU A 17 -24.82 -14.16 23.66
C GLU A 17 -25.22 -14.82 22.32
N GLU A 18 -25.41 -14.05 21.26
CA GLU A 18 -25.76 -14.59 19.94
C GLU A 18 -24.51 -15.18 19.25
N ARG A 19 -24.53 -16.49 18.95
CA ARG A 19 -23.45 -17.15 18.20
C ARG A 19 -23.35 -16.57 16.79
N ARG A 20 -22.33 -15.77 16.55
CA ARG A 20 -21.97 -15.30 15.21
C ARG A 20 -20.81 -16.13 14.68
N GLU A 21 -21.13 -17.10 13.82
CA GLU A 21 -20.11 -17.84 13.08
C GLU A 21 -19.56 -16.94 11.96
N GLY A 22 -18.29 -16.53 12.06
CA GLY A 22 -17.54 -15.94 10.94
C GLY A 22 -17.22 -16.95 9.82
N GLY A 23 -17.71 -18.19 9.94
CA GLY A 23 -17.66 -19.19 8.90
C GLY A 23 -18.82 -18.97 7.92
N ALA A 24 -18.51 -18.72 6.65
CA ALA A 24 -19.49 -18.92 5.60
C ALA A 24 -19.99 -20.36 5.67
N GLY A 25 -21.19 -20.56 6.23
CA GLY A 25 -21.87 -21.86 6.19
C GLY A 25 -21.86 -22.36 4.75
N CYS A 26 -21.40 -23.59 4.56
CA CYS A 26 -21.11 -24.14 3.24
C CYS A 26 -22.39 -24.29 2.39
N ARG A 27 -22.84 -23.20 1.75
CA ARG A 27 -23.76 -23.28 0.62
C ARG A 27 -22.95 -23.73 -0.58
N ARG A 28 -23.23 -24.95 -1.06
CA ARG A 28 -22.75 -25.46 -2.34
C ARG A 28 -23.22 -24.54 -3.47
N GLU A 29 -22.40 -23.57 -3.85
CA GLU A 29 -22.52 -22.94 -5.16
C GLU A 29 -22.04 -23.93 -6.22
N LYS A 30 -22.98 -24.35 -7.07
CA LYS A 30 -22.69 -25.22 -8.22
C LYS A 30 -21.96 -24.42 -9.30
N GLY A 31 -20.72 -24.83 -9.57
CA GLY A 31 -20.12 -24.81 -10.91
C GLY A 31 -19.57 -23.48 -11.42
N ARG A 32 -18.29 -23.20 -11.11
CA ARG A 32 -17.44 -22.43 -12.02
C ARG A 32 -16.42 -23.37 -12.65
N LYS A 33 -16.46 -23.50 -13.98
CA LYS A 33 -15.51 -24.28 -14.76
C LYS A 33 -14.13 -23.60 -14.65
N GLY A 34 -13.17 -24.27 -14.03
CA GLY A 34 -11.78 -23.83 -13.99
C GLY A 34 -11.15 -23.91 -15.37
N CYS A 35 -10.59 -22.79 -15.84
CA CYS A 35 -9.77 -22.74 -17.03
C CYS A 35 -8.33 -23.06 -16.63
N GLY A 36 -7.84 -24.25 -16.98
CA GLY A 36 -6.46 -24.67 -16.72
C GLY A 36 -5.53 -24.18 -17.82
N LEU A 37 -4.47 -23.46 -17.45
CA LEU A 37 -3.36 -23.12 -18.33
C LEU A 37 -2.16 -24.03 -18.03
N GLN A 38 -1.56 -24.56 -19.10
CA GLN A 38 -0.43 -25.48 -19.07
C GLN A 38 0.85 -24.81 -18.57
N LYS A 39 1.56 -25.50 -17.66
CA LYS A 39 2.94 -25.19 -17.27
C LYS A 39 3.89 -25.37 -18.45
N ARG A 40 4.75 -24.38 -18.70
CA ARG A 40 6.02 -24.60 -19.39
C ARG A 40 7.12 -24.68 -18.34
N GLU A 41 7.77 -25.84 -18.27
CA GLU A 41 8.95 -26.06 -17.44
C GLU A 41 10.19 -25.40 -18.05
N GLY A 42 11.00 -24.80 -17.18
CA GLY A 42 12.31 -24.25 -17.50
C GLY A 42 13.02 -23.89 -16.21
N ARG A 43 13.76 -24.86 -15.66
CA ARG A 43 14.47 -24.74 -14.39
C ARG A 43 15.87 -24.22 -14.65
N GLU A 44 16.12 -22.96 -14.29
CA GLU A 44 17.48 -22.43 -14.13
C GLU A 44 17.51 -21.55 -12.87
N ARG A 45 18.36 -21.93 -11.89
CA ARG A 45 18.52 -21.22 -10.62
C ARG A 45 19.26 -19.91 -10.85
N VAL A 46 18.52 -18.84 -11.15
CA VAL A 46 18.98 -17.47 -10.94
C VAL A 46 18.42 -17.00 -9.60
N ARG A 47 19.26 -16.50 -8.70
CA ARG A 47 18.88 -15.98 -7.36
C ARG A 47 18.12 -14.64 -7.43
N GLY A 48 17.21 -14.47 -8.39
CA GLY A 48 16.41 -13.27 -8.62
C GLY A 48 15.24 -13.56 -9.54
N MET A 49 14.11 -12.89 -9.31
CA MET A 49 12.92 -12.96 -10.14
C MET A 49 13.21 -12.31 -11.50
N ARG A 50 12.80 -12.98 -12.58
CA ARG A 50 12.86 -12.46 -13.94
C ARG A 50 11.51 -12.65 -14.60
N TRP A 51 10.93 -11.57 -15.09
CA TRP A 51 9.64 -11.63 -15.75
C TRP A 51 9.51 -10.49 -16.75
N ALA A 52 9.10 -10.79 -17.98
CA ALA A 52 9.08 -9.83 -19.08
C ALA A 52 10.41 -9.05 -19.16
N ASN A 53 10.36 -7.73 -19.03
CA ASN A 53 11.50 -6.83 -18.98
C ASN A 53 11.99 -6.53 -17.55
N TRP A 54 11.40 -7.10 -16.50
CA TRP A 54 11.80 -6.87 -15.12
C TRP A 54 12.78 -7.92 -14.58
N ILE A 55 13.69 -7.45 -13.74
CA ILE A 55 14.46 -8.27 -12.80
C ILE A 55 14.37 -7.64 -11.41
N PHE A 56 14.23 -8.46 -10.37
CA PHE A 56 14.26 -8.01 -8.98
C PHE A 56 14.56 -9.18 -8.03
N HIS A 57 14.88 -8.87 -6.79
CA HIS A 57 15.05 -9.84 -5.70
C HIS A 57 13.84 -9.79 -4.77
N LEU A 58 13.41 -10.95 -4.31
CA LEU A 58 12.35 -11.11 -3.31
C LEU A 58 12.98 -11.53 -1.98
N GLY A 59 12.96 -10.63 -1.01
CA GLY A 59 13.42 -10.87 0.35
C GLY A 59 12.26 -11.03 1.33
N PHE A 60 12.59 -11.50 2.52
CA PHE A 60 11.67 -11.63 3.64
C PHE A 60 12.35 -11.16 4.93
N ASP A 61 11.61 -10.44 5.75
CA ASP A 61 12.03 -9.98 7.06
C ASP A 61 10.91 -10.19 8.08
N VAL A 62 11.26 -10.53 9.31
CA VAL A 62 10.27 -10.86 10.35
C VAL A 62 9.44 -9.65 10.78
N ARG A 63 9.98 -8.43 10.63
CA ARG A 63 9.28 -7.20 10.96
C ARG A 63 8.52 -6.64 9.77
N ALA A 64 9.13 -6.58 8.59
CA ALA A 64 8.56 -5.95 7.40
C ALA A 64 7.73 -6.89 6.51
N GLY A 65 7.93 -8.21 6.63
CA GLY A 65 7.38 -9.18 5.70
C GLY A 65 8.12 -9.16 4.37
N VAL A 66 7.39 -9.05 3.26
CA VAL A 66 7.96 -9.09 1.91
C VAL A 66 8.78 -7.84 1.59
N ILE A 67 9.96 -8.04 0.98
CA ILE A 67 10.84 -6.95 0.55
C ILE A 67 11.16 -7.14 -0.93
N ILE A 68 10.88 -6.13 -1.75
CA ILE A 68 11.38 -6.04 -3.12
C ILE A 68 12.75 -5.37 -3.10
N SER A 69 13.73 -5.91 -3.81
CA SER A 69 15.06 -5.28 -3.89
C SER A 69 15.63 -5.32 -5.30
N GLN A 70 16.47 -4.34 -5.63
CA GLN A 70 17.22 -4.24 -6.88
C GLN A 70 16.33 -4.38 -8.14
N ALA A 71 15.12 -3.81 -8.08
CA ALA A 71 14.21 -3.85 -9.21
C ALA A 71 14.77 -2.98 -10.35
N SER A 72 14.96 -3.63 -11.50
CA SER A 72 15.48 -3.01 -12.72
C SER A 72 14.66 -3.46 -13.91
N ILE A 73 14.50 -2.56 -14.88
CA ILE A 73 13.77 -2.82 -16.12
C ILE A 73 14.71 -2.80 -17.32
N TYR A 74 14.54 -3.74 -18.24
CA TYR A 74 15.28 -3.82 -19.48
C TYR A 74 14.70 -2.81 -20.47
N ASP A 75 15.53 -1.85 -20.86
CA ASP A 75 15.23 -0.87 -21.87
C ASP A 75 15.63 -1.42 -23.24
N LEU A 76 14.64 -1.69 -24.09
CA LEU A 76 14.84 -2.29 -25.41
C LEU A 76 15.59 -1.35 -26.37
N GLU A 77 15.44 -0.04 -26.22
CA GLU A 77 16.12 0.94 -27.08
C GLU A 77 17.58 1.15 -26.64
N MET A 78 17.83 1.10 -25.33
CA MET A 78 19.18 1.25 -24.78
C MET A 78 19.95 -0.06 -24.61
N HIS A 79 19.32 -1.21 -24.84
CA HIS A 79 19.88 -2.55 -24.67
C HIS A 79 20.56 -2.77 -23.31
N LYS A 80 19.95 -2.29 -22.22
CA LYS A 80 20.48 -2.43 -20.86
C LYS A 80 19.38 -2.48 -19.81
N TYR A 81 19.68 -3.12 -18.68
CA TYR A 81 18.86 -2.96 -17.48
C TYR A 81 19.13 -1.60 -16.83
N ARG A 82 18.05 -0.95 -16.40
CA ARG A 82 18.05 0.36 -15.76
C ARG A 82 17.41 0.24 -14.39
N ARG A 83 18.10 0.76 -13.38
CA ARG A 83 17.66 0.70 -11.98
C ARG A 83 16.40 1.54 -11.79
N VAL A 84 15.50 1.07 -10.93
CA VAL A 84 14.25 1.74 -10.58
C VAL A 84 14.10 1.86 -9.06
N LEU A 85 14.19 0.73 -8.36
CA LEU A 85 13.94 0.64 -6.92
C LEU A 85 15.02 -0.25 -6.30
N TYR A 86 15.85 0.33 -5.43
CA TYR A 86 16.87 -0.43 -4.70
C TYR A 86 16.23 -1.30 -3.61
N ARG A 87 15.29 -0.76 -2.84
CA ARG A 87 14.57 -1.49 -1.79
C ARG A 87 13.17 -0.92 -1.55
N GLY A 88 12.17 -1.80 -1.55
CA GLY A 88 10.77 -1.46 -1.27
C GLY A 88 10.13 -2.43 -0.28
N PHE A 89 9.48 -1.92 0.76
CA PHE A 89 8.74 -2.73 1.75
C PHE A 89 7.73 -1.89 2.54
N VAL A 90 6.81 -2.56 3.23
CA VAL A 90 5.96 -1.93 4.25
C VAL A 90 6.80 -1.67 5.50
N SER A 91 6.97 -0.40 5.85
CA SER A 91 7.78 0.00 7.00
C SER A 91 7.00 -0.04 8.30
N GLU A 92 5.73 0.39 8.29
CA GLU A 92 4.90 0.44 9.50
C GLU A 92 3.41 0.53 9.17
N PHE A 93 2.58 -0.05 10.03
CA PHE A 93 1.14 0.23 10.12
C PHE A 93 0.86 0.99 11.41
N PHE A 94 -0.12 1.89 11.40
CA PHE A 94 -0.62 2.55 12.60
C PHE A 94 -2.14 2.52 12.61
N VAL A 95 -2.73 1.90 13.63
CA VAL A 95 -4.17 1.64 13.75
C VAL A 95 -4.74 2.26 15.03
N PRO A 96 -4.98 3.59 15.08
CA PRO A 96 -5.56 4.24 16.25
C PRO A 96 -7.08 4.12 16.27
N TYR A 97 -7.62 3.69 17.42
CA TYR A 97 -9.05 3.73 17.73
C TYR A 97 -9.46 5.09 18.29
N MET A 98 -10.73 5.45 18.08
CA MET A 98 -11.27 6.80 18.38
C MET A 98 -12.19 6.83 19.61
N ASP A 99 -12.11 5.82 20.47
CA ASP A 99 -12.85 5.75 21.73
C ASP A 99 -11.92 6.15 22.91
N PRO A 100 -12.18 7.28 23.59
CA PRO A 100 -11.35 7.80 24.67
C PRO A 100 -11.62 7.17 26.05
N THR A 101 -12.53 6.19 26.17
CA THR A 101 -12.86 5.52 27.43
C THR A 101 -11.76 4.57 27.92
N GLU A 102 -11.82 4.16 29.20
CA GLU A 102 -10.79 3.32 29.84
C GLU A 102 -10.58 1.99 29.08
N GLU A 103 -11.62 1.50 28.41
CA GLU A 103 -11.63 0.28 27.61
C GLU A 103 -10.84 0.37 26.30
N TRP A 104 -10.67 1.58 25.73
CA TRP A 104 -10.19 1.75 24.35
C TRP A 104 -9.06 2.75 24.15
N TYR A 105 -8.90 3.76 25.00
CA TYR A 105 -8.01 4.92 24.73
C TYR A 105 -6.56 4.56 24.37
N TYR A 106 -6.09 3.39 24.81
CA TYR A 106 -4.72 2.91 24.59
C TYR A 106 -4.56 2.02 23.34
N LYS A 107 -5.65 1.65 22.66
CA LYS A 107 -5.62 0.79 21.47
C LYS A 107 -5.20 1.60 20.24
N THR A 108 -3.90 1.75 20.06
CA THR A 108 -3.30 2.46 18.91
C THR A 108 -2.11 1.67 18.37
N PHE A 109 -2.38 0.58 17.67
CA PHE A 109 -1.39 -0.44 17.34
C PHE A 109 -0.36 0.04 16.32
N PHE A 110 0.88 -0.42 16.48
CA PHE A 110 1.94 -0.31 15.48
C PHE A 110 2.29 -1.69 14.96
N ASP A 111 1.56 -2.19 13.97
CA ASP A 111 1.53 -3.62 13.71
C ASP A 111 2.89 -4.23 13.34
N CYS A 112 3.68 -3.55 12.51
CA CYS A 112 5.00 -4.04 12.14
C CYS A 112 5.96 -3.96 13.34
N GLY A 113 5.95 -2.85 14.07
CA GLY A 113 6.85 -2.60 15.20
C GLY A 113 6.56 -3.41 16.46
N GLU A 114 5.29 -3.63 16.79
CA GLU A 114 4.83 -4.25 18.03
C GLU A 114 4.63 -5.77 17.87
N PHE A 115 4.17 -6.25 16.71
CA PHE A 115 3.83 -7.66 16.49
C PHE A 115 4.67 -8.34 15.41
N GLY A 116 5.32 -7.58 14.54
CA GLY A 116 6.12 -8.11 13.43
C GLY A 116 5.24 -8.56 12.27
N PHE A 117 5.23 -7.77 11.19
CA PHE A 117 4.36 -8.03 10.04
C PHE A 117 4.73 -9.31 9.28
N GLY A 118 6.02 -9.64 9.21
CA GLY A 118 6.49 -10.90 8.65
C GLY A 118 6.25 -12.09 9.59
N LEU A 119 6.40 -11.88 10.90
CA LEU A 119 6.08 -12.89 11.92
C LEU A 119 4.60 -13.30 11.85
N SER A 120 3.73 -12.33 11.56
CA SER A 120 2.29 -12.50 11.39
C SER A 120 1.85 -12.93 9.98
N THR A 121 2.80 -13.26 9.09
CA THR A 121 2.47 -13.80 7.75
C THR A 121 1.85 -15.19 7.88
N ILE A 122 0.71 -15.39 7.22
CA ILE A 122 -0.01 -16.66 7.23
C ILE A 122 0.21 -17.47 5.94
N SER A 123 0.00 -18.79 6.03
CA SER A 123 0.06 -19.67 4.86
C SER A 123 -1.10 -19.43 3.91
N LEU A 124 -0.80 -18.94 2.71
CA LEU A 124 -1.78 -18.67 1.66
C LEU A 124 -2.48 -19.96 1.19
N LYS A 125 -3.81 -19.88 1.03
CA LYS A 125 -4.68 -20.94 0.53
C LYS A 125 -4.72 -20.90 -1.01
N PRO A 126 -4.21 -21.95 -1.69
CA PRO A 126 -4.29 -22.03 -3.14
C PRO A 126 -5.72 -21.97 -3.65
N LEU A 127 -5.93 -21.30 -4.79
CA LEU A 127 -7.23 -21.09 -5.46
C LEU A 127 -8.19 -20.13 -4.76
N THR A 128 -7.90 -19.70 -3.53
CA THR A 128 -8.69 -18.72 -2.78
C THR A 128 -7.92 -17.41 -2.65
N ASP A 129 -6.78 -17.41 -1.97
CA ASP A 129 -5.96 -16.22 -1.79
C ASP A 129 -5.17 -15.88 -3.06
N CYS A 130 -4.85 -16.91 -3.85
CA CYS A 130 -4.06 -16.82 -5.06
C CYS A 130 -4.66 -17.65 -6.20
N PRO A 131 -4.55 -17.20 -7.46
CA PRO A 131 -5.12 -17.88 -8.61
C PRO A 131 -4.41 -19.21 -8.93
N ALA A 132 -5.04 -20.02 -9.79
CA ALA A 132 -4.54 -21.35 -10.16
C ALA A 132 -3.17 -21.38 -10.82
N ASN A 133 -2.76 -20.28 -11.47
CA ASN A 133 -1.44 -20.13 -12.09
C ASN A 133 -0.35 -19.63 -11.13
N ALA A 134 -0.66 -19.47 -9.83
CA ALA A 134 0.29 -18.97 -8.86
C ALA A 134 1.38 -20.00 -8.51
N GLN A 135 2.60 -19.50 -8.33
CA GLN A 135 3.70 -20.21 -7.70
C GLN A 135 3.85 -19.72 -6.27
N PHE A 136 4.01 -20.65 -5.33
CA PHE A 136 4.17 -20.34 -3.92
C PHE A 136 5.63 -20.46 -3.50
N MET A 137 6.02 -19.64 -2.54
CA MET A 137 7.32 -19.68 -1.90
C MET A 137 7.14 -19.68 -0.39
N ASP A 138 8.02 -20.42 0.27
CA ASP A 138 8.06 -20.49 1.73
C ASP A 138 8.96 -19.39 2.29
N ALA A 139 8.69 -18.97 3.51
CA ALA A 139 9.54 -18.08 4.30
C ALA A 139 9.99 -18.77 5.59
N TYR A 140 11.00 -18.20 6.24
CA TYR A 140 11.49 -18.68 7.52
C TYR A 140 11.77 -17.50 8.46
N TYR A 141 11.51 -17.70 9.74
CA TYR A 141 11.89 -16.78 10.80
C TYR A 141 12.51 -17.54 11.98
N ALA A 142 13.13 -16.83 12.92
CA ALA A 142 13.65 -17.44 14.15
C ALA A 142 12.61 -17.31 15.28
N ALA A 143 12.26 -18.43 15.91
CA ALA A 143 11.46 -18.44 17.13
C ALA A 143 12.20 -17.74 18.29
N GLN A 144 11.51 -17.55 19.42
CA GLN A 144 12.08 -16.90 20.61
C GLN A 144 13.33 -17.60 21.15
N ASP A 145 13.45 -18.92 20.94
CA ASP A 145 14.61 -19.73 21.31
C ASP A 145 15.67 -19.83 20.20
N GLY A 146 15.46 -19.15 19.06
CA GLY A 146 16.35 -19.17 17.89
C GLY A 146 16.06 -20.31 16.90
N THR A 147 15.10 -21.19 17.18
CA THR A 147 14.76 -22.29 16.27
C THR A 147 14.15 -21.75 14.96
N PRO A 148 14.59 -22.22 13.77
CA PRO A 148 14.00 -21.78 12.51
C PRO A 148 12.58 -22.31 12.35
N VAL A 149 11.61 -21.41 12.19
CA VAL A 149 10.21 -21.70 11.92
C VAL A 149 9.90 -21.46 10.46
N LYS A 150 9.29 -22.45 9.81
CA LYS A 150 8.86 -22.37 8.41
C LYS A 150 7.45 -21.83 8.30
N ILE A 151 7.25 -20.82 7.46
CA ILE A 151 5.94 -20.38 6.98
C ILE A 151 5.76 -20.95 5.57
N SER A 152 4.93 -21.99 5.43
CA SER A 152 4.66 -22.58 4.11
C SER A 152 3.77 -21.64 3.30
N ASN A 153 3.99 -21.53 1.98
CA ASN A 153 3.19 -20.65 1.11
C ASN A 153 3.08 -19.20 1.63
N ALA A 154 4.18 -18.64 2.13
CA ALA A 154 4.20 -17.28 2.71
C ALA A 154 3.85 -16.21 1.68
N TYR A 155 4.24 -16.40 0.42
CA TYR A 155 3.85 -15.51 -0.68
C TYR A 155 3.61 -16.29 -1.96
N CYS A 156 2.76 -15.72 -2.82
CA CYS A 156 2.45 -16.28 -4.12
C CYS A 156 2.79 -15.28 -5.24
N ILE A 157 3.24 -15.81 -6.37
CA ILE A 157 3.67 -15.05 -7.53
C ILE A 157 2.86 -15.54 -8.74
N PHE A 158 2.19 -14.64 -9.44
CA PHE A 158 1.34 -15.01 -10.56
C PHE A 158 1.23 -13.92 -11.62
N GLU A 159 0.96 -14.33 -12.86
CA GLU A 159 0.55 -13.41 -13.90
C GLU A 159 -0.94 -13.12 -13.79
N ARG A 160 -1.32 -11.84 -13.81
CA ARG A 160 -2.70 -11.38 -13.76
C ARG A 160 -3.17 -10.98 -15.15
N HIS A 161 -4.22 -11.65 -15.62
CA HIS A 161 -4.95 -11.33 -16.85
C HIS A 161 -6.30 -10.69 -16.50
N ALA A 162 -6.30 -9.44 -16.03
CA ALA A 162 -7.51 -8.77 -15.54
C ALA A 162 -8.42 -8.21 -16.65
N GLY A 163 -8.08 -8.41 -17.92
CA GLY A 163 -8.76 -7.76 -19.05
C GLY A 163 -8.36 -6.29 -19.27
N ASN A 164 -7.33 -5.82 -18.56
CA ASN A 164 -6.77 -4.49 -18.76
C ASN A 164 -6.17 -4.35 -20.16
N ILE A 165 -6.31 -3.16 -20.74
CA ILE A 165 -5.74 -2.80 -22.03
C ILE A 165 -4.40 -2.12 -21.77
N LEU A 166 -3.31 -2.66 -22.34
CA LEU A 166 -1.98 -2.05 -22.26
C LEU A 166 -1.97 -0.73 -23.03
N TRP A 167 -2.46 -0.77 -24.27
CA TRP A 167 -2.79 0.40 -25.07
C TRP A 167 -3.71 0.03 -26.22
N ARG A 168 -4.43 1.01 -26.74
CA ARG A 168 -5.27 0.87 -27.92
C ARG A 168 -5.32 2.15 -28.73
N TYR A 169 -5.56 2.02 -30.02
CA TYR A 169 -5.86 3.14 -30.89
C TYR A 169 -6.78 2.70 -32.03
N THR A 170 -7.70 3.58 -32.42
CA THR A 170 -8.62 3.39 -33.54
C THR A 170 -8.64 4.68 -34.36
N GLU A 171 -8.06 4.64 -35.56
CA GLU A 171 -8.07 5.74 -36.53
C GLU A 171 -9.25 5.56 -37.50
N VAL A 172 -10.04 6.63 -37.65
CA VAL A 172 -11.25 6.68 -38.48
C VAL A 172 -11.33 7.95 -39.33
N THR A 173 -10.37 8.86 -39.19
CA THR A 173 -10.33 10.15 -39.87
C THR A 173 -9.63 10.09 -41.23
N ILE A 174 -8.86 9.02 -41.48
CA ILE A 174 -8.33 8.75 -42.81
C ILE A 174 -9.50 8.29 -43.69
N PRO A 175 -9.84 9.02 -44.77
CA PRO A 175 -10.96 8.66 -45.63
C PRO A 175 -10.88 7.21 -46.08
N ASP A 176 -12.01 6.50 -45.97
CA ASP A 176 -12.20 5.11 -46.40
C ASP A 176 -11.29 4.07 -45.70
N ILE A 177 -10.57 4.44 -44.64
CA ILE A 177 -9.63 3.56 -43.93
C ILE A 177 -9.96 3.54 -42.43
N VAL A 178 -10.14 2.34 -41.88
CA VAL A 178 -10.23 2.10 -40.43
C VAL A 178 -9.02 1.29 -39.99
N ILE A 179 -8.19 1.86 -39.12
CA ILE A 179 -7.04 1.16 -38.52
C ILE A 179 -7.32 0.99 -37.04
N THR A 180 -7.29 -0.25 -36.54
CA THR A 180 -7.45 -0.54 -35.11
C THR A 180 -6.31 -1.43 -34.65
N GLU A 181 -5.66 -1.05 -33.55
CA GLU A 181 -4.62 -1.83 -32.89
C GLU A 181 -4.88 -1.79 -31.38
N VAL A 182 -4.85 -2.97 -30.75
CA VAL A 182 -5.14 -3.16 -29.33
C VAL A 182 -4.16 -4.17 -28.77
N ARG A 183 -3.59 -3.86 -27.60
CA ARG A 183 -2.74 -4.80 -26.86
C ARG A 183 -3.26 -5.01 -25.45
N ALA A 184 -3.37 -6.27 -25.07
CA ALA A 184 -3.77 -6.66 -23.72
C ALA A 184 -2.60 -6.47 -22.74
N GLU A 185 -2.92 -6.10 -21.50
CA GLU A 185 -1.96 -6.00 -20.42
C GLU A 185 -1.89 -7.32 -19.64
N VAL A 186 -0.67 -7.78 -19.40
CA VAL A 186 -0.36 -8.87 -18.48
C VAL A 186 0.61 -8.32 -17.45
N THR A 187 0.31 -8.49 -16.16
CA THR A 187 1.12 -8.00 -15.06
C THR A 187 1.59 -9.14 -14.18
N LEU A 188 2.70 -8.95 -13.47
CA LEU A 188 3.19 -9.90 -12.46
C LEU A 188 2.82 -9.38 -11.08
N VAL A 189 2.15 -10.19 -10.28
CA VAL A 189 1.80 -9.86 -8.90
C VAL A 189 2.59 -10.75 -7.95
N VAL A 190 3.18 -10.13 -6.93
CA VAL A 190 3.71 -10.78 -5.73
C VAL A 190 2.77 -10.44 -4.57
N ARG A 191 2.12 -11.45 -4.02
CA ARG A 191 1.13 -11.31 -2.93
C ARG A 191 1.59 -11.98 -1.65
N THR A 192 1.39 -11.32 -0.52
CA THR A 192 1.50 -11.89 0.83
C THR A 192 0.28 -11.47 1.65
N VAL A 193 -0.05 -12.24 2.69
CA VAL A 193 -1.11 -11.90 3.66
C VAL A 193 -0.55 -12.03 5.07
N SER A 194 -0.76 -10.99 5.87
CA SER A 194 -0.43 -10.97 7.29
C SER A 194 -1.68 -10.73 8.12
N THR A 195 -1.86 -11.53 9.16
CA THR A 195 -3.04 -11.48 10.04
C THR A 195 -2.61 -11.04 11.43
N ILE A 196 -3.12 -9.92 11.91
CA ILE A 196 -2.72 -9.32 13.20
C ILE A 196 -3.98 -9.08 14.01
N GLY A 197 -4.12 -9.87 15.07
CA GLY A 197 -5.34 -9.90 15.87
C GLY A 197 -6.54 -10.29 15.00
N ASN A 198 -7.41 -9.31 14.78
CA ASN A 198 -8.68 -9.44 14.08
C ASN A 198 -8.62 -9.03 12.59
N TYR A 199 -7.55 -8.39 12.13
CA TYR A 199 -7.42 -7.90 10.74
C TYR A 199 -6.49 -8.74 9.88
N ASP A 200 -6.84 -8.84 8.60
CA ASP A 200 -6.06 -9.49 7.54
C ASP A 200 -5.64 -8.44 6.50
N TYR A 201 -4.33 -8.27 6.35
CA TYR A 201 -3.70 -7.32 5.42
C TYR A 201 -3.16 -8.05 4.19
N ILE A 202 -3.72 -7.77 3.01
CA ILE A 202 -3.30 -8.33 1.73
C ILE A 202 -2.36 -7.33 1.05
N ILE A 203 -1.09 -7.69 0.86
CA ILE A 203 -0.09 -6.81 0.23
C ILE A 203 0.27 -7.34 -1.16
N ASP A 204 -0.02 -6.54 -2.19
CA ASP A 204 0.31 -6.83 -3.59
C ASP A 204 1.37 -5.87 -4.12
N TRP A 205 2.45 -6.43 -4.68
CA TRP A 205 3.38 -5.72 -5.56
C TRP A 205 3.14 -6.16 -7.01
N GLU A 206 2.61 -5.26 -7.83
CA GLU A 206 2.28 -5.51 -9.23
C GLU A 206 3.29 -4.80 -10.16
N PHE A 207 3.99 -5.59 -10.99
CA PHE A 207 4.94 -5.11 -12.00
C PHE A 207 4.29 -5.15 -13.38
N LYS A 208 4.41 -4.06 -14.13
CA LYS A 208 3.81 -3.92 -15.47
C LYS A 208 4.91 -3.83 -16.54
N PRO A 209 4.71 -4.39 -17.75
CA PRO A 209 5.72 -4.32 -18.81
C PRO A 209 5.95 -2.87 -19.31
N SER A 210 5.00 -1.97 -19.03
CA SER A 210 5.10 -0.53 -19.30
C SER A 210 6.14 0.20 -18.43
N GLY A 211 6.67 -0.45 -17.39
CA GLY A 211 7.56 0.17 -16.41
C GLY A 211 6.88 0.63 -15.13
N SER A 212 5.56 0.50 -15.00
CA SER A 212 4.88 0.83 -13.74
C SER A 212 5.07 -0.25 -12.68
N ILE A 213 5.26 0.18 -11.43
CA ILE A 213 5.11 -0.65 -10.23
C ILE A 213 3.87 -0.12 -9.51
N LYS A 214 2.90 -0.99 -9.25
CA LYS A 214 1.68 -0.66 -8.50
C LYS A 214 1.71 -1.44 -7.18
N MET A 215 1.50 -0.74 -6.08
CA MET A 215 1.36 -1.34 -4.77
C MET A 215 -0.11 -1.26 -4.39
N GLU A 216 -0.70 -2.39 -4.00
CA GLU A 216 -2.08 -2.45 -3.52
C GLU A 216 -2.10 -3.06 -2.13
N VAL A 217 -3.03 -2.58 -1.32
CA VAL A 217 -3.29 -3.07 0.04
C VAL A 217 -4.78 -3.39 0.08
N GLY A 218 -5.11 -4.61 0.50
CA GLY A 218 -6.47 -5.00 0.82
C GLY A 218 -6.62 -5.18 2.32
N LEU A 219 -7.74 -4.71 2.85
CA LEU A 219 -8.14 -4.93 4.24
C LEU A 219 -9.33 -5.90 4.29
N THR A 220 -9.24 -6.92 5.14
CA THR A 220 -10.35 -7.80 5.49
C THR A 220 -10.18 -8.29 6.94
N GLY A 221 -10.94 -9.30 7.34
CA GLY A 221 -10.95 -9.83 8.70
C GLY A 221 -12.26 -9.54 9.42
N VAL A 222 -12.16 -9.32 10.73
CA VAL A 222 -13.30 -9.15 11.64
C VAL A 222 -13.19 -7.80 12.34
N LEU A 223 -14.30 -7.07 12.45
CA LEU A 223 -14.34 -5.80 13.19
C LEU A 223 -14.04 -6.03 14.67
N GLU A 224 -13.24 -5.16 15.26
CA GLU A 224 -13.05 -5.10 16.71
C GLU A 224 -14.27 -4.40 17.33
N ILE A 225 -15.03 -5.13 18.16
CA ILE A 225 -16.36 -4.70 18.63
C ILE A 225 -16.31 -4.19 20.07
N GLY A 226 -16.90 -3.01 20.29
CA GLY A 226 -17.34 -2.51 21.59
C GLY A 226 -18.69 -3.10 21.98
N ALA A 227 -18.72 -3.80 23.12
CA ALA A 227 -19.97 -4.28 23.69
C ALA A 227 -20.78 -3.11 24.23
N VAL A 228 -22.07 -3.07 23.87
CA VAL A 228 -23.02 -2.06 24.37
C VAL A 228 -24.36 -2.69 24.73
N ASN A 229 -25.17 -2.00 25.52
CA ASN A 229 -26.52 -2.46 25.85
C ASN A 229 -27.57 -2.09 24.80
N TYR A 230 -27.17 -1.44 23.69
CA TYR A 230 -28.08 -1.06 22.60
C TYR A 230 -28.34 -2.24 21.65
N THR A 231 -29.59 -2.42 21.26
CA THR A 231 -30.03 -3.31 20.17
C THR A 231 -30.65 -2.54 19.01
N HIS A 232 -30.83 -1.22 19.14
CA HIS A 232 -31.35 -0.36 18.09
C HIS A 232 -30.75 1.05 18.20
N ILE A 233 -30.59 1.75 17.07
CA ILE A 233 -29.99 3.09 17.03
C ILE A 233 -30.80 4.13 17.81
N ASP A 234 -32.13 3.97 17.90
CA ASP A 234 -33.00 4.89 18.63
C ASP A 234 -32.79 4.84 20.16
N GLN A 235 -32.06 3.83 20.67
CA GLN A 235 -31.72 3.71 22.09
C GLN A 235 -30.43 4.49 22.44
N ILE A 236 -29.73 5.03 21.44
CA ILE A 236 -28.48 5.75 21.63
C ILE A 236 -28.80 7.21 21.94
N GLU A 237 -28.73 7.54 23.23
CA GLU A 237 -28.99 8.90 23.75
C GLU A 237 -27.70 9.63 24.17
N GLU A 238 -26.54 8.96 24.08
CA GLU A 238 -25.21 9.49 24.41
C GLU A 238 -24.29 9.46 23.20
N GLU A 239 -23.14 10.16 23.31
CA GLU A 239 -22.09 10.07 22.30
C GLU A 239 -21.50 8.65 22.30
N VAL A 240 -21.47 8.04 21.11
CA VAL A 240 -20.84 6.73 20.88
C VAL A 240 -19.73 6.87 19.86
N PHE A 241 -18.65 6.13 20.06
CA PHE A 241 -17.41 6.28 19.29
C PHE A 241 -17.34 5.31 18.10
N GLY A 242 -18.49 5.01 17.48
CA GLY A 242 -18.58 4.03 16.41
C GLY A 242 -20.01 3.80 15.91
N THR A 243 -20.16 2.81 15.04
CA THR A 243 -21.43 2.45 14.43
C THR A 243 -22.01 1.20 15.09
N LEU A 244 -23.29 1.22 15.49
CA LEU A 244 -24.01 0.00 15.92
C LEU A 244 -24.23 -0.90 14.70
N VAL A 245 -23.42 -1.94 14.56
CA VAL A 245 -23.43 -2.84 13.39
C VAL A 245 -24.32 -4.06 13.58
N ALA A 246 -24.67 -4.37 14.84
CA ALA A 246 -25.62 -5.40 15.21
C ALA A 246 -26.01 -5.24 16.68
N ASP A 247 -26.96 -6.04 17.15
CA ASP A 247 -27.37 -6.08 18.56
C ASP A 247 -26.14 -6.17 19.47
N ASN A 248 -26.09 -5.25 20.44
CA ASN A 248 -25.06 -5.12 21.46
C ASN A 248 -23.64 -4.88 20.94
N SER A 249 -23.49 -4.49 19.66
CA SER A 249 -22.20 -4.50 18.96
C SER A 249 -21.92 -3.17 18.24
N ILE A 250 -21.08 -2.33 18.83
CA ILE A 250 -20.54 -1.15 18.15
C ILE A 250 -19.20 -1.48 17.48
N ALA A 251 -19.10 -1.21 16.19
CA ALA A 251 -17.83 -1.15 15.49
C ALA A 251 -17.16 0.19 15.80
N VAL A 252 -16.12 0.17 16.62
CA VAL A 252 -15.45 1.39 17.08
C VAL A 252 -14.70 2.03 15.92
N ASN A 253 -14.88 3.34 15.73
CA ASN A 253 -14.21 4.12 14.69
C ASN A 253 -12.68 4.00 14.84
N HIS A 254 -11.98 3.77 13.73
CA HIS A 254 -10.53 3.69 13.71
C HIS A 254 -9.99 3.96 12.30
N ASP A 255 -8.70 4.33 12.22
CA ASP A 255 -7.99 4.55 10.96
C ASP A 255 -6.99 3.41 10.70
N HIS A 256 -6.69 3.11 9.43
CA HIS A 256 -5.56 2.26 9.03
C HIS A 256 -4.56 3.10 8.24
N PHE A 257 -3.44 3.45 8.86
CA PHE A 257 -2.35 4.13 8.19
C PHE A 257 -1.23 3.14 7.84
N LEU A 258 -0.88 3.07 6.56
CA LEU A 258 0.24 2.29 6.07
C LEU A 258 1.35 3.19 5.56
N THR A 259 2.61 2.88 5.88
CA THR A 259 3.77 3.55 5.30
C THR A 259 4.66 2.54 4.55
N TYR A 260 4.86 2.78 3.26
CA TYR A 260 5.90 2.14 2.46
C TYR A 260 7.21 2.90 2.59
N HIS A 261 8.31 2.14 2.66
CA HIS A 261 9.65 2.63 2.39
C HIS A 261 10.03 2.26 0.97
N LEU A 262 10.39 3.26 0.16
CA LEU A 262 10.72 3.15 -1.26
C LEU A 262 12.05 3.87 -1.53
N ASP A 263 13.13 3.11 -1.46
CA ASP A 263 14.47 3.55 -1.84
C ASP A 263 14.59 3.49 -3.38
N LEU A 264 14.30 4.63 -4.02
CA LEU A 264 14.25 4.76 -5.48
C LEU A 264 15.63 5.15 -6.03
N ASP A 265 16.04 4.42 -7.05
CA ASP A 265 17.40 4.45 -7.59
C ASP A 265 17.31 4.70 -9.10
N VAL A 266 16.63 5.80 -9.49
CA VAL A 266 16.17 6.04 -10.87
C VAL A 266 17.35 6.20 -11.81
N ASP A 267 17.65 5.16 -12.59
CA ASP A 267 18.81 5.09 -13.49
C ASP A 267 20.16 5.45 -12.82
N GLY A 268 20.26 5.21 -11.51
CA GLY A 268 21.41 5.50 -10.64
C GLY A 268 21.03 6.20 -9.34
N GLU A 269 22.01 6.30 -8.43
CA GLU A 269 21.84 6.71 -7.01
C GLU A 269 21.63 8.22 -6.80
N THR A 270 22.15 9.06 -7.70
CA THR A 270 21.99 10.51 -7.56
C THR A 270 20.66 10.96 -8.14
N ASN A 271 19.67 11.15 -7.28
CA ASN A 271 18.32 11.58 -7.65
C ASN A 271 17.96 12.94 -7.04
N SER A 272 16.80 13.46 -7.43
CA SER A 272 16.21 14.66 -6.84
C SER A 272 14.70 14.55 -6.85
N PHE A 273 14.07 14.97 -5.76
CA PHE A 273 12.63 15.11 -5.69
C PHE A 273 12.12 16.43 -6.29
N VAL A 274 11.20 16.34 -7.25
CA VAL A 274 10.64 17.48 -7.99
C VAL A 274 9.12 17.51 -7.86
N LYS A 275 8.61 18.66 -7.44
CA LYS A 275 7.19 19.00 -7.43
C LYS A 275 6.86 19.78 -8.70
N ASN A 276 6.06 19.20 -9.58
CA ASN A 276 5.56 19.86 -10.78
C ASN A 276 4.17 20.43 -10.48
N ASN A 277 4.11 21.68 -10.03
CA ASN A 277 2.86 22.34 -9.64
C ASN A 277 2.08 22.79 -10.88
N PHE A 278 0.80 22.41 -10.96
CA PHE A 278 -0.08 22.91 -12.00
C PHE A 278 -0.65 24.27 -11.58
N VAL A 279 -0.37 25.31 -12.37
CA VAL A 279 -0.78 26.68 -12.07
C VAL A 279 -1.60 27.28 -13.21
N THR A 280 -2.67 27.98 -12.86
CA THR A 280 -3.46 28.77 -13.83
C THR A 280 -2.73 30.07 -14.14
N LYS A 281 -2.54 30.35 -15.43
CA LYS A 281 -1.98 31.61 -15.95
C LYS A 281 -3.03 32.33 -16.79
N GLN A 282 -3.03 33.66 -16.71
CA GLN A 282 -3.84 34.49 -17.60
C GLN A 282 -3.21 34.52 -18.99
N ALA A 283 -4.06 34.46 -20.01
CA ALA A 283 -3.63 34.53 -21.41
C ALA A 283 -3.50 36.00 -21.83
N THR A 284 -2.41 36.64 -21.42
CA THR A 284 -2.05 38.02 -21.81
C THR A 284 -0.96 38.02 -22.89
N GLY A 285 -0.94 39.03 -23.77
CA GLY A 285 0.14 39.21 -24.75
C GLY A 285 0.02 38.39 -26.05
N HIS A 286 -1.13 37.74 -26.27
CA HIS A 286 -1.44 37.03 -27.51
C HIS A 286 -2.82 37.44 -28.02
N ASN A 287 -3.01 37.49 -29.34
CA ASN A 287 -4.34 37.66 -29.94
C ASN A 287 -5.11 36.33 -29.84
N THR A 288 -5.62 36.02 -28.65
CA THR A 288 -6.33 34.78 -28.36
C THR A 288 -7.69 35.07 -27.73
N PRO A 289 -8.76 34.34 -28.12
CA PRO A 289 -10.05 34.44 -27.46
C PRO A 289 -10.06 33.77 -26.07
N ARG A 290 -9.04 32.99 -25.72
CA ARG A 290 -8.91 32.33 -24.41
C ARG A 290 -8.53 33.36 -23.33
N LYS A 291 -9.12 33.25 -22.14
CA LYS A 291 -8.77 34.08 -20.98
C LYS A 291 -7.64 33.50 -20.12
N SER A 292 -7.46 32.17 -20.14
CA SER A 292 -6.49 31.47 -19.31
C SER A 292 -6.00 30.16 -19.93
N TYR A 293 -4.90 29.66 -19.39
CA TYR A 293 -4.34 28.34 -19.63
C TYR A 293 -3.69 27.84 -18.33
N TRP A 294 -3.34 26.56 -18.25
CA TRP A 294 -2.52 26.04 -17.15
C TRP A 294 -1.09 25.82 -17.62
N ASN A 295 -0.15 25.92 -16.70
CA ASN A 295 1.26 25.66 -16.95
C ASN A 295 1.85 24.89 -15.75
N ILE A 296 3.03 24.32 -15.93
CA ILE A 296 3.77 23.64 -14.87
C ILE A 296 4.85 24.58 -14.34
N VAL A 297 4.93 24.69 -13.01
CA VAL A 297 6.06 25.31 -12.31
C VAL A 297 6.74 24.24 -11.48
N SER A 298 7.93 23.83 -11.91
CA SER A 298 8.72 22.79 -11.28
C SER A 298 9.57 23.34 -10.15
N GLU A 299 9.51 22.70 -8.99
CA GLU A 299 10.29 23.02 -7.79
C GLU A 299 11.03 21.78 -7.32
N THR A 300 12.36 21.82 -7.33
CA THR A 300 13.20 20.76 -6.73
C THR A 300 13.31 21.00 -5.24
N ALA A 301 12.95 20.01 -4.42
CA ALA A 301 13.18 20.06 -2.98
C ALA A 301 14.69 20.17 -2.69
N LYS A 302 15.08 21.06 -1.77
CA LYS A 302 16.48 21.27 -1.40
C LYS A 302 16.83 20.65 -0.06
N THR A 303 15.81 20.44 0.77
CA THR A 303 15.92 19.84 2.09
C THR A 303 14.79 18.83 2.28
N GLU A 304 14.94 17.92 3.25
CA GLU A 304 13.89 16.97 3.64
C GLU A 304 12.60 17.69 4.07
N LEU A 305 12.73 18.88 4.68
CA LEU A 305 11.59 19.71 5.09
C LEU A 305 10.74 20.16 3.88
N ASP A 306 11.36 20.46 2.74
CA ASP A 306 10.69 20.87 1.49
C ASP A 306 9.95 19.73 0.81
N ALA A 307 10.31 18.48 1.16
CA ALA A 307 9.81 17.25 0.58
C ALA A 307 8.71 16.57 1.40
N ARG A 308 8.23 17.22 2.47
CA ARG A 308 7.06 16.76 3.25
C ARG A 308 5.77 17.22 2.58
N ILE A 309 5.01 16.29 2.01
CA ILE A 309 3.82 16.62 1.21
C ILE A 309 2.53 16.16 1.88
N ARG A 310 1.60 17.10 2.03
CA ARG A 310 0.18 16.81 2.25
C ARG A 310 -0.52 16.83 0.89
N LEU A 311 -0.94 15.67 0.43
CA LEU A 311 -1.61 15.52 -0.85
C LEU A 311 -3.02 16.15 -0.80
N GLY A 312 -3.55 16.57 -1.94
CA GLY A 312 -4.88 17.19 -2.04
C GLY A 312 -4.93 18.71 -1.81
N LEU A 313 -3.88 19.33 -1.24
CA LEU A 313 -3.86 20.79 -1.03
C LEU A 313 -3.69 21.59 -2.32
N LYS A 314 -2.89 21.09 -3.27
CA LYS A 314 -2.63 21.70 -4.58
C LYS A 314 -2.48 20.60 -5.63
N PRO A 315 -2.92 20.84 -6.89
CA PRO A 315 -2.66 19.90 -7.98
C PRO A 315 -1.16 19.94 -8.32
N ALA A 316 -0.47 18.83 -8.11
CA ALA A 316 0.93 18.69 -8.45
C ALA A 316 1.27 17.24 -8.81
N ASP A 317 2.24 17.08 -9.71
CA ASP A 317 2.91 15.80 -9.90
C ASP A 317 4.15 15.73 -9.02
N LEU A 318 4.32 14.62 -8.32
CA LEU A 318 5.48 14.34 -7.47
C LEU A 318 6.37 13.34 -8.20
N VAL A 319 7.61 13.73 -8.48
CA VAL A 319 8.51 12.97 -9.35
C VAL A 319 9.89 12.86 -8.72
N VAL A 320 10.44 11.65 -8.63
CA VAL A 320 11.87 11.43 -8.37
C VAL A 320 12.57 11.37 -9.72
N VAL A 321 13.56 12.24 -9.94
CA VAL A 321 14.27 12.33 -11.21
C VAL A 321 15.76 12.11 -11.06
N ASN A 322 16.40 11.64 -12.12
CA ASN A 322 17.84 11.64 -12.24
C ASN A 322 18.28 12.88 -13.04
N PRO A 323 18.88 13.91 -12.40
CA PRO A 323 19.27 15.13 -13.10
C PRO A 323 20.43 14.91 -14.09
N ASN A 324 21.20 13.84 -13.89
CA ASN A 324 22.41 13.53 -14.66
C ASN A 324 22.13 12.67 -15.90
N LYS A 325 20.92 12.14 -16.04
CA LYS A 325 20.53 11.24 -17.14
C LYS A 325 19.30 11.78 -17.84
N LYS A 326 19.41 12.01 -19.15
CA LYS A 326 18.38 12.66 -19.96
C LYS A 326 17.99 11.80 -21.15
N THR A 327 16.72 11.90 -21.49
CA THR A 327 16.16 11.47 -22.78
C THR A 327 16.82 12.23 -23.94
N LYS A 328 16.67 11.76 -25.18
CA LYS A 328 17.18 12.43 -26.38
C LYS A 328 16.73 13.90 -26.50
N PRO A 329 15.46 14.27 -26.19
CA PRO A 329 15.04 15.68 -26.17
C PRO A 329 15.57 16.52 -25.00
N GLY A 330 16.20 15.91 -23.99
CA GLY A 330 16.80 16.61 -22.85
C GLY A 330 15.99 16.57 -21.55
N ASN A 331 14.86 15.87 -21.49
CA ASN A 331 14.11 15.68 -20.25
C ASN A 331 14.82 14.68 -19.33
N PRO A 332 14.94 14.93 -18.01
CA PRO A 332 15.51 13.97 -17.08
C PRO A 332 14.65 12.71 -17.00
N PHE A 333 15.28 11.55 -16.79
CA PHE A 333 14.52 10.35 -16.45
C PHE A 333 13.90 10.48 -15.06
N GLY A 334 12.72 9.90 -14.87
CA GLY A 334 12.02 10.01 -13.60
C GLY A 334 10.96 8.94 -13.41
N TYR A 335 10.61 8.72 -12.15
CA TYR A 335 9.43 7.97 -11.72
C TYR A 335 8.48 8.93 -11.00
N ARG A 336 7.21 8.91 -11.40
CA ARG A 336 6.16 9.74 -10.81
C ARG A 336 5.34 8.91 -9.84
N LEU A 337 5.03 9.50 -8.69
CA LEU A 337 4.06 8.94 -7.77
C LEU A 337 2.63 9.26 -8.22
N ILE A 338 1.78 8.24 -8.26
CA ILE A 338 0.34 8.38 -8.46
C ILE A 338 -0.34 7.82 -7.20
N PRO A 339 -0.72 8.68 -6.24
CA PRO A 339 -1.37 8.22 -5.03
C PRO A 339 -2.80 7.74 -5.31
N GLY A 340 -3.29 6.82 -4.47
CA GLY A 340 -4.70 6.47 -4.40
C GLY A 340 -5.52 7.54 -3.67
N ALA A 341 -6.63 7.14 -3.05
CA ALA A 341 -7.35 8.03 -2.14
C ALA A 341 -6.42 8.52 -1.02
N VAL A 342 -6.54 9.80 -0.68
CA VAL A 342 -5.67 10.47 0.28
C VAL A 342 -6.50 10.88 1.48
N ALA A 343 -6.00 10.56 2.66
CA ALA A 343 -6.50 11.11 3.90
C ALA A 343 -5.30 11.51 4.81
N GLY A 344 -5.59 12.21 5.90
CA GLY A 344 -4.58 12.69 6.85
C GLY A 344 -5.06 12.47 8.28
N THR A 345 -4.15 12.32 9.24
CA THR A 345 -4.55 12.05 10.62
C THR A 345 -5.57 13.07 11.17
N LEU A 346 -6.54 12.58 11.93
CA LEU A 346 -7.51 13.39 12.67
C LEU A 346 -7.16 13.54 14.15
N LEU A 347 -6.13 12.83 14.62
CA LEU A 347 -5.61 13.00 15.98
C LEU A 347 -4.94 14.38 16.11
N LEU A 348 -5.05 14.97 17.30
CA LEU A 348 -4.34 16.21 17.62
C LEU A 348 -2.82 15.97 17.60
N GLU A 349 -2.06 16.99 17.20
CA GLU A 349 -0.62 16.85 17.03
C GLU A 349 0.15 16.59 18.33
N ASP A 350 -0.41 16.98 19.47
CA ASP A 350 0.12 16.80 20.83
C ASP A 350 -0.44 15.55 21.54
N ASP A 351 -1.30 14.78 20.88
CA ASP A 351 -1.80 13.51 21.42
C ASP A 351 -0.69 12.44 21.40
N TYR A 352 -0.56 11.66 22.48
CA TYR A 352 0.51 10.68 22.66
C TYR A 352 0.63 9.66 21.50
N PRO A 353 -0.45 9.00 21.06
CA PRO A 353 -0.41 8.13 19.88
C PRO A 353 0.02 8.87 18.61
N GLN A 354 -0.38 10.12 18.41
CA GLN A 354 0.02 10.90 17.24
C GLN A 354 1.47 11.37 17.29
N ILE A 355 2.03 11.61 18.47
CA ILE A 355 3.47 11.89 18.67
C ILE A 355 4.28 10.65 18.30
N ARG A 356 3.87 9.45 18.75
CA ARG A 356 4.52 8.18 18.37
C ARG A 356 4.35 7.89 16.87
N GLY A 357 3.15 8.12 16.34
CA GLY A 357 2.77 7.94 14.94
C GLY A 357 3.03 9.16 14.05
N ALA A 358 4.00 10.02 14.39
CA ALA A 358 4.21 11.30 13.70
C ALA A 358 4.50 11.17 12.19
N PHE A 359 4.91 9.99 11.72
CA PHE A 359 5.07 9.70 10.30
C PHE A 359 3.76 9.85 9.49
N THR A 360 2.59 9.80 10.14
CA THR A 360 1.28 9.95 9.49
C THR A 360 0.88 11.40 9.20
N LYS A 361 1.63 12.40 9.72
CA LYS A 361 1.35 13.84 9.56
C LYS A 361 1.44 14.35 8.11
N TYR A 362 2.16 13.62 7.26
CA TYR A 362 2.31 13.90 5.84
C TYR A 362 2.13 12.60 5.05
N ASN A 363 1.68 12.73 3.80
CA ASN A 363 1.43 11.57 2.93
C ASN A 363 2.69 11.09 2.22
N VAL A 364 3.64 12.00 2.00
CA VAL A 364 4.91 11.72 1.35
C VAL A 364 6.02 12.41 2.11
N TRP A 365 7.11 11.69 2.29
CA TRP A 365 8.38 12.21 2.78
C TRP A 365 9.48 11.79 1.80
N VAL A 366 10.51 12.62 1.68
CA VAL A 366 11.77 12.23 1.05
C VAL A 366 12.89 12.60 2.02
N THR A 367 13.70 11.61 2.36
CA THR A 367 14.82 11.72 3.30
C THR A 367 16.11 11.31 2.64
N THR A 368 17.24 11.70 3.21
CA THR A 368 18.54 11.23 2.76
C THR A 368 18.81 9.80 3.25
N SER A 369 19.32 8.94 2.38
CA SER A 369 19.71 7.59 2.76
C SER A 369 20.97 7.62 3.63
N PRO A 370 21.00 6.83 4.71
CA PRO A 370 22.16 6.73 5.60
C PRO A 370 23.43 6.16 4.97
N LYS A 371 23.34 5.47 3.82
CA LYS A 371 24.47 4.66 3.33
C LYS A 371 25.64 5.45 2.78
N ASN A 372 25.46 6.70 2.35
CA ASN A 372 26.56 7.58 1.89
C ASN A 372 26.23 9.09 1.94
N GLY A 373 25.14 9.52 2.60
CA GLY A 373 24.78 10.94 2.70
C GLY A 373 24.35 11.59 1.37
N GLN A 374 23.97 10.80 0.35
CA GLN A 374 23.58 11.29 -0.99
C GLN A 374 22.41 10.52 -1.65
N GLU A 375 21.83 9.49 -1.04
CA GLU A 375 20.70 8.74 -1.63
C GLU A 375 19.37 9.34 -1.11
N GLU A 376 18.25 9.17 -1.82
CA GLU A 376 16.93 9.70 -1.43
C GLU A 376 15.97 8.54 -1.12
N ASP A 377 15.64 8.35 0.16
CA ASP A 377 14.60 7.41 0.59
C ASP A 377 13.24 8.10 0.51
N MET A 378 12.30 7.57 -0.26
CA MET A 378 10.93 8.06 -0.30
C MET A 378 10.06 7.21 0.64
N LEU A 379 9.44 7.84 1.64
CA LEU A 379 8.38 7.20 2.42
C LEU A 379 7.04 7.61 1.83
N MET A 380 6.28 6.63 1.35
CA MET A 380 4.94 6.85 0.80
C MET A 380 3.88 6.25 1.73
N LYS A 381 2.89 7.07 2.08
CA LYS A 381 1.75 6.65 2.88
C LYS A 381 0.57 6.23 2.01
N VAL A 382 -0.09 5.14 2.39
CA VAL A 382 -1.43 4.74 1.92
C VAL A 382 -2.33 4.70 3.16
N GLU A 383 -3.56 5.19 3.06
CA GLU A 383 -4.49 5.26 4.19
C GLU A 383 -5.87 4.75 3.76
N GLU A 384 -6.51 4.02 4.65
CA GLU A 384 -7.90 3.60 4.56
C GLU A 384 -8.59 3.93 5.89
N ARG A 385 -9.80 4.52 5.83
CA ARG A 385 -10.61 4.79 7.02
C ARG A 385 -11.72 3.77 7.11
N THR A 386 -11.98 3.29 8.32
CA THR A 386 -13.13 2.42 8.59
C THR A 386 -14.10 3.18 9.50
N HIS A 387 -15.34 3.33 9.03
CA HIS A 387 -16.44 4.03 9.70
C HIS A 387 -17.57 3.05 10.04
#